data_AF-A0A6N3K230-F1
#
_entry.id   AF-A0A6N3K230-F1
#
_cell.length_a   1.000
_cell.length_b   1.000
_cell.length_c   1.000
_cell.angle_alpha   90.00
_cell.angle_beta   90.00
_cell.angle_gamma   90.00
#
_symmetry.space_group_name_H-M   'P 1'
#
loop_
_entity.id
_entity.type
_entity.pdbx_description
1 polymer ?
#
loop_
_entity_poly.entity_id
_entity_poly.type
_entity_poly.pdbx_seq_one_letter_code
_entity_poly.pdbx_strand_id
1 'polypeptide(L)'
;MNLKTSSSNEGSFSGSWTLYPAGTAHGGFYVSGSVCDNKNDGNGVYGQGRVDGYGWSSKRGDSNGSSAGCGSEGREFYDSSATRVSKGQYQVCVDDIGSDTCGVSQWYYR
;
A
#
# COMPACT_ATOMS: atom_id res chain seq x y z
N MET A 1 8.36 7.27 4.05
CA MET A 1 8.50 6.26 2.97
C MET A 1 8.07 6.89 1.66
N ASN A 2 8.84 6.64 0.60
CA ASN A 2 8.58 7.11 -0.75
C ASN A 2 8.69 5.92 -1.69
N LEU A 3 7.60 5.56 -2.35
CA LEU A 3 7.54 4.42 -3.25
C LEU A 3 6.99 4.83 -4.60
N LYS A 4 7.28 4.02 -5.61
CA LYS A 4 6.80 4.20 -6.98
C LYS A 4 6.38 2.85 -7.56
N THR A 5 5.49 2.89 -8.54
CA THR A 5 5.18 1.71 -9.37
C THR A 5 6.39 1.32 -10.22
N SER A 6 6.35 0.15 -10.86
CA SER A 6 7.47 -0.37 -11.67
C SER A 6 7.84 0.57 -12.82
N SER A 7 6.84 1.26 -13.36
CA SER A 7 7.02 2.46 -14.19
C SER A 7 7.00 3.67 -13.27
N SER A 8 8.18 4.24 -12.96
CA SER A 8 8.34 5.30 -11.95
C SER A 8 7.56 6.60 -12.21
N ASN A 9 6.86 6.68 -13.35
CA ASN A 9 6.04 7.80 -13.79
C ASN A 9 4.52 7.52 -13.74
N GLU A 10 4.07 6.31 -13.37
CA GLU A 10 2.62 5.97 -13.31
C GLU A 10 2.03 6.24 -11.95
N GLY A 11 2.57 5.63 -10.90
CA GLY A 11 2.00 5.72 -9.57
C GLY A 11 3.07 5.97 -8.52
N SER A 12 2.72 6.69 -7.47
CA SER A 12 3.62 6.94 -6.36
C SER A 12 2.92 6.95 -5.02
N PHE A 13 3.69 6.71 -3.98
CA PHE A 13 3.25 6.88 -2.61
C PHE A 13 4.25 7.71 -1.83
N SER A 14 3.72 8.66 -1.05
CA SER A 14 4.49 9.41 -0.06
C SER A 14 3.75 9.37 1.27
N GLY A 15 4.45 8.98 2.33
CA GLY A 15 3.81 8.86 3.64
C GLY A 15 4.71 8.26 4.71
N SER A 16 4.08 7.71 5.73
CA SER A 16 4.71 7.10 6.89
C SER A 16 4.09 5.73 7.16
N TRP A 17 4.79 4.94 7.97
CA TRP A 17 4.30 3.66 8.44
C TRP A 17 4.56 3.51 9.94
N THR A 18 3.75 2.68 10.57
CA THR A 18 3.88 2.27 11.97
C THR A 18 3.60 0.79 12.08
N LEU A 19 4.48 0.04 12.76
CA LEU A 19 4.19 -1.33 13.16
C LEU A 19 3.60 -1.33 14.56
N TYR A 20 2.36 -1.80 14.69
CA TYR A 20 1.72 -1.97 15.98
C TYR A 20 2.02 -3.35 16.55
N PRO A 21 2.53 -3.45 17.79
CA PRO A 21 2.80 -4.73 18.42
C PRO A 21 1.49 -5.48 18.69
N ALA A 22 1.55 -6.81 18.60
CA ALA A 22 0.42 -7.66 18.91
C ALA A 22 -0.05 -7.49 20.36
N GLY A 23 -1.36 -7.60 20.57
CA GLY A 23 -2.00 -7.41 21.87
C GLY A 23 -2.32 -5.94 22.21
N THR A 24 -2.04 -4.99 21.32
CA THR A 24 -2.71 -3.68 21.38
C THR A 24 -4.01 -3.73 20.58
N ALA A 25 -4.88 -2.73 20.70
CA ALA A 25 -6.08 -2.62 19.84
C ALA A 25 -5.76 -2.56 18.32
N HIS A 26 -4.47 -2.47 18.02
CA HIS A 26 -3.82 -2.51 16.72
C HIS A 26 -2.81 -3.67 16.73
N GLY A 27 -2.75 -4.47 15.68
CA GLY A 27 -1.87 -5.65 15.64
C GLY A 27 -1.20 -5.84 14.30
N GLY A 28 -1.20 -4.80 13.48
CA GLY A 28 -0.77 -4.86 12.09
C GLY A 28 0.28 -3.84 11.72
N PHE A 29 0.41 -3.68 10.41
CA PHE A 29 1.26 -2.71 9.77
C PHE A 29 0.40 -1.57 9.23
N TYR A 30 0.48 -0.41 9.88
CA TYR A 30 -0.27 0.77 9.49
C TYR A 30 0.52 1.63 8.53
N VAL A 31 -0.13 2.09 7.47
CA VAL A 31 0.43 3.02 6.48
C VAL A 31 -0.51 4.20 6.35
N SER A 32 0.08 5.41 6.38
CA SER A 32 -0.64 6.65 6.15
C SER A 32 0.11 7.57 5.22
N GLY A 33 -0.61 8.30 4.37
CA GLY A 33 0.00 9.20 3.39
C GLY A 33 -0.89 9.44 2.19
N SER A 34 -0.28 9.59 1.03
CA SER A 34 -0.97 9.84 -0.23
C SER A 34 -0.49 8.85 -1.30
N VAL A 35 -1.43 8.20 -1.96
CA VAL A 35 -1.21 7.43 -3.20
C VAL A 35 -1.60 8.33 -4.35
N CYS A 36 -0.68 8.59 -5.28
CA CYS A 36 -0.89 9.48 -6.40
C CYS A 36 -0.78 8.71 -7.72
N ASP A 37 -1.82 8.86 -8.54
CA ASP A 37 -1.77 8.61 -9.97
C ASP A 37 -1.13 9.84 -10.65
N ASN A 38 -0.01 9.59 -11.32
CA ASN A 38 0.80 10.61 -11.97
C ASN A 38 0.50 10.72 -13.48
N LYS A 39 -0.36 9.87 -14.02
CA LYS A 39 -0.79 9.89 -15.43
C LYS A 39 -2.29 10.05 -15.53
N ASN A 40 -2.73 10.55 -16.68
CA ASN A 40 -4.15 10.60 -17.02
C ASN A 40 -4.38 9.67 -18.22
N ASP A 41 -4.10 8.38 -18.02
CA ASP A 41 -4.14 7.35 -19.05
C ASP A 41 -5.32 6.39 -18.91
N GLY A 42 -6.14 6.58 -17.89
CA GLY A 42 -7.32 5.76 -17.64
C GLY A 42 -7.10 4.65 -16.61
N ASN A 43 -5.88 4.47 -16.10
CA ASN A 43 -5.57 3.46 -15.10
C ASN A 43 -5.72 4.02 -13.67
N GLY A 44 -6.06 3.16 -12.71
CA GLY A 44 -6.09 3.53 -11.29
C GLY A 44 -4.73 3.26 -10.61
N VAL A 45 -4.47 3.88 -9.46
CA VAL A 45 -3.27 3.58 -8.66
C VAL A 45 -3.64 3.35 -7.20
N TYR A 46 -3.24 2.21 -6.65
CA TYR A 46 -3.58 1.86 -5.28
C TYR A 46 -2.39 1.32 -4.48
N GLY A 47 -2.50 1.47 -3.16
CA GLY A 47 -1.61 0.83 -2.20
C GLY A 47 -2.08 -0.55 -1.79
N GLN A 48 -1.16 -1.50 -1.63
CA GLN A 48 -1.44 -2.75 -0.93
C GLN A 48 -0.32 -3.11 0.02
N GLY A 49 -0.70 -3.76 1.12
CA GLY A 49 0.22 -4.10 2.20
C GLY A 49 -0.06 -5.48 2.78
N ARG A 50 0.92 -5.99 3.51
CA ARG A 50 0.85 -7.24 4.27
C ARG A 50 1.77 -7.23 5.47
N VAL A 51 1.54 -8.17 6.37
CA VAL A 51 2.44 -8.52 7.46
C VAL A 51 3.15 -9.84 7.15
N ASP A 52 4.32 -10.08 7.73
CA ASP A 52 5.09 -11.30 7.50
C ASP A 52 4.29 -12.57 7.80
N GLY A 53 4.42 -13.58 6.94
CA GLY A 53 3.68 -14.84 7.05
C GLY A 53 2.27 -14.80 6.45
N TYR A 54 1.80 -13.66 5.95
CA TYR A 54 0.45 -13.50 5.40
C TYR A 54 0.45 -13.04 3.94
N GLY A 55 -0.68 -13.30 3.27
CA GLY A 55 -0.91 -12.87 1.90
C GLY A 55 -1.00 -11.35 1.75
N TRP A 56 -0.94 -10.86 0.52
CA TRP A 56 -1.23 -9.47 0.22
C TRP A 56 -2.69 -9.16 0.55
N SER A 57 -2.92 -8.15 1.38
CA SER A 57 -4.25 -7.61 1.60
C SER A 57 -4.42 -6.36 0.74
N SER A 58 -5.13 -6.52 -0.38
CA SER A 58 -5.52 -5.43 -1.26
C SER A 58 -6.88 -4.90 -0.82
N LYS A 59 -6.94 -3.63 -0.39
CA LYS A 59 -8.16 -2.82 -0.50
C LYS A 59 -7.84 -1.63 -1.40
N ARG A 60 -8.79 -1.16 -2.21
CA ARG A 60 -8.55 -0.05 -3.15
C ARG A 60 -8.12 1.20 -2.35
N GLY A 61 -7.03 1.83 -2.80
CA GLY A 61 -6.38 2.98 -2.16
C GLY A 61 -6.70 4.31 -2.83
N ASP A 62 -7.25 4.31 -4.05
CA ASP A 62 -7.73 5.52 -4.69
C ASP A 62 -9.22 5.40 -5.04
N SER A 63 -10.01 6.34 -4.52
CA SER A 63 -11.34 6.62 -5.07
C SER A 63 -11.26 7.45 -6.35
N ASN A 64 -10.05 7.69 -6.87
CA ASN A 64 -9.78 8.70 -7.88
C ASN A 64 -9.86 8.20 -9.32
N GLY A 65 -10.19 6.92 -9.50
CA GLY A 65 -10.67 6.31 -10.74
C GLY A 65 -10.13 6.95 -12.02
N SER A 66 -9.04 6.39 -12.55
CA SER A 66 -8.59 6.69 -13.92
C SER A 66 -8.16 8.15 -14.19
N SER A 67 -8.24 9.03 -13.19
CA SER A 67 -8.00 10.47 -13.29
C SER A 67 -6.78 10.84 -12.43
N ALA A 68 -5.78 11.46 -13.07
CA ALA A 68 -4.57 11.91 -12.39
C ALA A 68 -4.89 12.66 -11.09
N GLY A 69 -4.18 12.32 -10.00
CA GLY A 69 -4.42 12.93 -8.69
C GLY A 69 -4.06 12.01 -7.53
N CYS A 70 -4.20 12.52 -6.32
CA CYS A 70 -3.81 11.81 -5.10
C CYS A 70 -5.03 11.41 -4.25
N GLY A 71 -5.10 10.14 -3.91
CA GLY A 71 -5.95 9.59 -2.86
C GLY A 71 -5.24 9.55 -1.50
N SER A 72 -6.04 9.62 -0.42
CA SER A 72 -5.53 9.46 0.94
C SER A 72 -5.36 7.98 1.29
N GLU A 73 -4.24 7.67 1.94
CA GLU A 73 -3.93 6.38 2.52
C GLU A 73 -3.92 6.49 4.06
N GLY A 74 -4.47 5.50 4.74
CA GLY A 74 -4.65 5.53 6.19
C GLY A 74 -5.15 4.20 6.71
N ARG A 75 -4.53 3.11 6.25
CA ARG A 75 -5.01 1.74 6.49
C ARG A 75 -4.04 0.94 7.33
N GLU A 76 -4.62 0.11 8.20
CA GLU A 76 -3.90 -0.93 8.93
C GLU A 76 -4.03 -2.25 8.18
N PHE A 77 -2.89 -2.80 7.78
CA PHE A 77 -2.78 -4.14 7.22
C PHE A 77 -2.64 -5.11 8.39
N TYR A 78 -3.78 -5.69 8.78
CA TYR A 78 -3.96 -6.50 9.97
C TYR A 78 -4.34 -7.94 9.60
N ASP A 79 -3.94 -8.88 10.46
CA ASP A 79 -4.50 -10.23 10.48
C ASP A 79 -4.91 -10.57 11.92
N SER A 80 -6.16 -11.03 12.10
CA SER A 80 -6.74 -11.33 13.42
C SER A 80 -6.11 -12.53 14.13
N SER A 81 -5.38 -13.34 13.39
CA SER A 81 -4.60 -14.46 13.88
C SER A 81 -3.11 -14.12 14.05
N ALA A 82 -2.65 -12.94 13.64
CA ALA A 82 -1.26 -12.51 13.83
C ALA A 82 -0.98 -12.18 15.31
N THR A 83 -0.48 -13.17 16.04
CA THR A 83 -0.03 -13.01 17.43
C THR A 83 1.28 -12.23 17.58
N ARG A 84 2.04 -12.02 16.48
CA ARG A 84 3.26 -11.20 16.43
C ARG A 84 3.48 -10.68 15.02
N VAL A 85 3.59 -9.36 14.86
CA VAL A 85 4.08 -8.74 13.63
C VAL A 85 5.46 -8.14 13.91
N SER A 86 6.48 -8.64 13.22
CA SER A 86 7.87 -8.17 13.33
C SER A 86 8.29 -7.28 12.15
N LYS A 87 7.60 -7.44 11.01
CA LYS A 87 7.83 -6.66 9.79
C LYS A 87 6.56 -6.63 8.93
N GLY A 88 6.40 -5.54 8.19
CA GLY A 88 5.34 -5.33 7.23
C GLY A 88 5.90 -5.02 5.86
N GLN A 89 5.12 -5.24 4.81
CA GLN A 89 5.49 -4.92 3.44
C GLN A 89 4.43 -4.04 2.81
N TYR A 90 4.86 -3.07 2.01
CA TYR A 90 3.97 -2.19 1.24
C TYR A 90 4.46 -2.03 -0.19
N GLN A 91 3.52 -1.92 -1.12
CA GLN A 91 3.77 -1.57 -2.52
C GLN A 91 2.64 -0.74 -3.10
N VAL A 92 2.98 -0.02 -4.17
CA VAL A 92 2.04 0.74 -5.00
C VAL A 92 1.86 -0.01 -6.31
N CYS A 93 0.61 -0.12 -6.77
CA CYS A 93 0.26 -0.84 -7.99
C CYS A 93 -0.62 0.01 -8.89
N VAL A 94 -0.58 -0.31 -10.18
CA VAL A 94 -1.45 0.25 -11.21
C VAL A 94 -2.54 -0.76 -11.53
N ASP A 95 -3.80 -0.32 -11.51
CA ASP A 95 -4.97 -1.05 -11.98
C ASP A 95 -5.06 -0.86 -13.50
N ASP A 96 -4.32 -1.71 -14.22
CA ASP A 96 -4.25 -1.76 -15.68
C ASP A 96 -5.30 -2.74 -16.25
N ILE A 97 -5.64 -2.63 -17.53
CA ILE A 97 -6.39 -3.70 -18.23
C ILE A 97 -5.54 -4.99 -18.20
N GLY A 98 -5.95 -5.95 -17.37
CA GLY A 98 -5.29 -7.25 -17.25
C GLY A 98 -4.82 -7.53 -15.83
N SER A 99 -3.53 -7.85 -15.67
CA SER A 99 -2.91 -8.07 -14.36
C SER A 99 -2.27 -6.78 -13.85
N ASP A 100 -2.57 -6.43 -12.61
CA ASP A 100 -2.07 -5.21 -11.99
C ASP A 100 -0.54 -5.15 -11.93
N THR A 101 0.02 -4.02 -12.33
CA THR A 101 1.46 -3.81 -12.31
C THR A 101 1.89 -3.18 -10.99
N CYS A 102 2.54 -3.96 -10.12
CA CYS A 102 3.06 -3.46 -8.85
C CYS A 102 4.52 -3.01 -8.94
N GLY A 103 4.86 -1.94 -8.23
CA GLY A 103 6.23 -1.49 -8.03
C GLY A 103 7.02 -2.35 -7.04
N VAL A 104 8.27 -1.96 -6.81
CA VAL A 104 9.12 -2.62 -5.83
C VAL A 104 8.51 -2.48 -4.43
N SER A 105 8.24 -3.61 -3.80
CA SER A 105 7.81 -3.67 -2.41
C SER A 105 8.99 -3.54 -1.45
N GLN A 106 8.80 -2.79 -0.35
CA GLN A 106 9.81 -2.65 0.71
C GLN A 106 9.32 -3.30 2.00
N TRP A 107 10.22 -4.02 2.67
CA TRP A 107 9.99 -4.51 4.03
C TRP A 107 10.37 -3.43 5.04
N TYR A 108 9.45 -3.19 5.98
CA TYR A 108 9.62 -2.29 7.10
C TYR A 108 9.67 -3.11 8.38
N TYR A 109 10.65 -2.79 9.23
CA TYR A 109 10.99 -3.52 10.44
C TYR A 109 10.86 -2.58 11.63
N ARG A 110 10.54 -3.12 12.81
CA ARG A 110 10.53 -2.36 14.05
C ARG A 110 11.93 -1.86 14.43
#